data_AF-A0A926IBA9-F1
#
_entry.id   AF-A0A926IBA9-F1
#
_cell.length_a   1.000
_cell.length_b   1.000
_cell.length_c   1.000
_cell.angle_alpha   90.00
_cell.angle_beta   90.00
_cell.angle_gamma   90.00
#
_symmetry.space_group_name_H-M   'P 1'
#
loop_
_entity.id
_entity.type
_entity.pdbx_description
1 polymer ?
#
loop_
_entity_poly.entity_id
_entity_poly.type
_entity_poly.pdbx_seq_one_letter_code
_entity_poly.pdbx_strand_id
1 'polypeptide(L)' 'MMNMAFSVRDTQRKISKRLAVFEQNHPDLFYLSMILGMPLLILLAVFSLTAAVMFPLGWLFGWL' A
#
# COMPACT_ATOMS: atom_id res chain seq x y z
N MET A 1 2.03 -5.36 27.51
CA MET A 1 2.22 -5.79 26.10
C MET A 1 1.06 -6.64 25.53
N MET A 2 0.17 -7.22 26.35
CA MET A 2 -0.88 -8.15 25.88
C MET A 2 -2.07 -7.50 25.13
N ASN A 3 -2.30 -6.18 25.27
CA ASN A 3 -3.42 -5.49 24.61
C ASN A 3 -3.21 -5.19 23.11
N MET A 4 -1.97 -4.95 22.68
CA MET A 4 -1.67 -4.64 21.26
C MET A 4 -1.98 -5.84 20.36
N ALA A 5 -1.63 -7.05 20.82
CA ALA A 5 -1.85 -8.27 20.06
C ALA A 5 -3.35 -8.60 19.90
N PHE A 6 -4.22 -8.20 20.83
CA PHE A 6 -5.66 -8.38 20.69
C PHE A 6 -6.27 -7.37 19.70
N SER A 7 -5.83 -6.10 19.79
CA SER A 7 -6.29 -5.03 18.88
C SER A 7 -5.85 -5.28 17.43
N VAL A 8 -4.63 -5.78 17.21
CA VAL A 8 -4.17 -6.21 15.88
C VAL A 8 -5.03 -7.36 15.37
N ARG A 9 -5.33 -8.37 16.18
CA ARG A 9 -6.17 -9.51 15.76
C ARG A 9 -7.61 -9.10 15.43
N ASP A 10 -8.20 -8.18 16.19
CA ASP A 10 -9.56 -7.69 15.91
C ASP A 10 -9.61 -6.88 14.60
N THR A 11 -8.59 -6.03 14.39
CA THR A 11 -8.39 -5.28 13.15
C THR A 11 -8.19 -6.22 11.96
N GLN A 12 -7.34 -7.24 12.11
CA GLN A 12 -7.09 -8.26 11.09
C GLN A 12 -8.35 -9.04 10.74
N ARG A 13 -9.20 -9.39 11.72
CA ARG A 13 -10.50 -10.03 11.45
C ARG A 13 -11.45 -9.12 10.67
N LYS A 14 -11.52 -7.83 11.02
CA LYS A 14 -12.37 -6.86 10.30
C LYS A 14 -11.89 -6.64 8.87
N ILE A 15 -10.57 -6.54 8.67
CA ILE A 15 -9.95 -6.45 7.35
C ILE A 15 -10.22 -7.72 6.55
N SER A 16 -10.01 -8.90 7.13
CA SER A 16 -10.27 -10.19 6.48
C SER A 16 -11.74 -10.36 6.09
N LYS A 17 -12.68 -9.94 6.95
CA LYS A 17 -14.12 -9.96 6.62
C LYS A 17 -14.46 -9.00 5.49
N ARG A 18 -13.87 -7.79 5.48
CA ARG A 18 -14.06 -6.83 4.38
C ARG A 18 -13.45 -7.33 3.08
N LEU A 19 -12.28 -7.95 3.14
CA LEU A 19 -11.62 -8.60 2.00
C LEU A 19 -12.46 -9.75 1.46
N ALA A 20 -13.01 -10.61 2.31
CA ALA A 20 -13.88 -11.71 1.89
C ALA A 20 -15.17 -11.22 1.20
N VAL A 21 -15.77 -10.13 1.71
CA VAL A 21 -16.93 -9.49 1.06
C VAL A 21 -16.53 -8.82 -0.25
N PHE A 22 -15.33 -8.25 -0.35
CA PHE A 22 -14.80 -7.64 -1.57
C PHE A 22 -14.48 -8.69 -2.64
N GLU A 23 -13.94 -9.84 -2.23
CA GLU A 23 -13.68 -11.01 -3.08
C GLU A 23 -14.98 -11.60 -3.63
N GLN A 24 -16.02 -11.70 -2.81
CA GLN A 24 -17.34 -12.17 -3.26
C GLN A 24 -18.03 -11.22 -4.23
N ASN A 25 -17.93 -9.91 -4.01
CA ASN A 25 -18.65 -8.93 -4.84
C ASN A 25 -17.88 -8.53 -6.11
N HIS A 26 -16.55 -8.59 -6.09
CA HIS A 26 -15.68 -8.18 -7.19
C HIS A 26 -14.41 -9.04 -7.33
N PRO A 27 -14.54 -10.31 -7.74
CA PRO A 27 -13.40 -11.24 -7.86
C PRO A 27 -12.32 -10.75 -8.84
N ASP A 28 -12.71 -10.12 -9.95
CA ASP A 28 -11.76 -9.59 -10.94
C ASP A 28 -10.96 -8.37 -10.44
N LEU A 29 -11.60 -7.46 -9.70
CA LEU A 29 -10.93 -6.30 -9.09
C LEU A 29 -9.99 -6.72 -7.96
N PHE A 30 -10.34 -7.77 -7.22
CA PHE A 30 -9.47 -8.32 -6.19
C PHE A 30 -8.22 -8.97 -6.81
N TYR A 31 -8.38 -9.75 -7.87
CA TYR A 31 -7.26 -10.38 -8.57
C TYR A 31 -6.37 -9.35 -9.28
N LEU A 32 -6.97 -8.36 -9.94
CA LEU A 32 -6.25 -7.20 -10.50
C LEU A 32 -5.54 -6.43 -9.40
N SER A 33 -6.18 -6.15 -8.27
CA SER A 33 -5.56 -5.50 -7.10
C SER A 33 -4.40 -6.33 -6.52
N MET A 34 -4.46 -7.66 -6.55
CA MET A 34 -3.38 -8.49 -6.02
C MET A 34 -2.19 -8.55 -6.99
N ILE A 35 -2.46 -8.62 -8.29
CA ILE A 35 -1.44 -8.61 -9.36
C ILE A 35 -0.82 -7.23 -9.53
N LEU A 36 -1.63 -6.17 -9.57
CA LEU A 36 -1.17 -4.80 -9.70
C LEU A 36 -0.72 -4.22 -8.36
N GLY A 37 -1.25 -4.66 -7.24
CA GLY A 37 -0.97 -4.08 -5.92
C GLY A 37 0.48 -4.27 -5.51
N MET A 38 1.04 -5.46 -5.65
CA MET A 38 2.48 -5.67 -5.37
C MET A 38 3.39 -4.78 -6.25
N PRO A 39 3.28 -4.76 -7.58
CA PRO A 39 4.11 -3.91 -8.43
C PRO A 39 3.78 -2.42 -8.26
N LEU A 40 2.52 -2.01 -8.01
CA LEU A 40 2.20 -0.61 -7.70
C LEU A 40 2.81 -0.16 -6.38
N LEU A 41 2.81 -1.00 -5.35
CA LEU A 41 3.44 -0.65 -4.07
C LEU A 41 4.94 -0.45 -4.25
N ILE A 42 5.60 -1.34 -5.00
CA ILE A 42 7.03 -1.22 -5.31
C ILE A 42 7.27 0.03 -6.18
N LEU A 43 6.45 0.27 -7.19
CA LEU A 43 6.56 1.43 -8.07
C LEU A 43 6.36 2.74 -7.30
N LEU A 44 5.34 2.81 -6.44
CA LEU A 44 5.08 3.97 -5.59
C LEU A 44 6.22 4.21 -4.61
N ALA A 45 6.77 3.15 -4.01
CA ALA A 45 7.89 3.24 -3.10
C ALA A 45 9.16 3.75 -3.81
N VAL A 46 9.52 3.15 -4.93
CA VAL A 46 10.69 3.56 -5.74
C VAL A 46 10.49 4.97 -6.29
N PHE A 47 9.30 5.30 -6.79
CA PHE A 47 8.96 6.63 -7.27
C PHE A 47 9.05 7.67 -6.15
N SER A 48 8.49 7.39 -4.98
CA SER A 48 8.55 8.29 -3.82
C SER A 48 9.99 8.49 -3.34
N LEU A 49 10.79 7.42 -3.31
CA LEU A 49 12.21 7.49 -2.96
C LEU A 49 12.99 8.32 -3.98
N THR A 50 12.74 8.07 -5.27
CA THR A 50 13.39 8.81 -6.36
C THR A 50 12.99 10.28 -6.32
N ALA A 51 11.71 10.59 -6.11
CA ALA A 51 11.24 11.95 -5.94
C ALA A 51 11.86 12.60 -4.70
N ALA A 52 11.90 11.90 -3.55
CA ALA A 52 12.52 12.43 -2.33
C ALA A 52 14.01 12.78 -2.50
N VAL A 53 14.73 12.09 -3.40
CA VAL A 53 16.15 12.35 -3.70
C VAL A 53 16.31 13.36 -4.85
N MET A 54 15.54 13.25 -5.92
CA MET A 54 15.62 14.15 -7.08
C MET A 54 15.04 15.53 -6.79
N PHE A 55 14.04 15.65 -5.92
CA PHE A 55 13.45 16.94 -5.56
C PHE A 55 14.47 17.90 -4.91
N PRO A 56 15.25 17.50 -3.89
CA PRO A 56 16.31 18.34 -3.35
C PRO A 56 17.47 18.53 -4.33
N LEU A 57 17.80 17.53 -5.17
CA LEU A 57 18.83 17.69 -6.20
C LEU A 57 18.42 18.71 -7.27
N GLY A 58 17.17 18.68 -7.74
CA GLY A 58 16.62 19.64 -8.67
C GLY A 58 16.59 21.06 -8.07
N TRP A 59 16.26 21.17 -6.79
CA TRP A 59 16.38 22.44 -6.06
C TRP A 59 17.83 22.94 -6.00
N LEU A 60 18.79 22.06 -5.71
CA LEU A 60 20.20 22.43 -5.57
C LEU A 60 20.85 22.82 -6.92
N PHE A 61 20.44 22.17 -8.00
CA PHE A 61 20.92 22.44 -9.36
C PHE A 61 20.16 23.57 -10.08
N GLY A 62 19.21 24.23 -9.40
CA GLY A 62 18.45 25.36 -9.96
C GLY A 62 17.50 24.96 -11.09
N TRP A 63 17.03 23.72 -11.10
CA TRP A 63 16.05 23.21 -12.06
C TRP A 63 14.59 23.49 -11.66
N LEU A 64 14.36 24.04 -10.46
CA LEU A 64 13.06 24.51 -9.96
C LEU A 64 13.04 26.03 -9.78
#